data_AF-A0A924YQ62-F1
#
_entry.id   AF-A0A924YQ62-F1
#
_cell.length_a   1.000
_cell.length_b   1.000
_cell.length_c   1.000
_cell.angle_alpha   90.00
_cell.angle_beta   90.00
_cell.angle_gamma   90.00
#
_symmetry.space_group_name_H-M   'P 1'
#
loop_
_entity.id
_entity.type
_entity.pdbx_description
1 polymer ?
#
loop_
_entity_poly.entity_id
_entity_poly.type
_entity_poly.pdbx_seq_one_letter_code
_entity_poly.pdbx_strand_id
1 'polypeptide(L)'
;MSQFHPIIEQWFASRFPAPTEPQRLGWPAIANGEHVLIAAPTGSGKTLTAFLAVIDRLLRRSLREKLGDGIRVVYVSPLRALSND
;
A
#
# COMPACT_ATOMS: atom_id res chain seq x y z
N MET A 1 11.43 -1.13 4.49
CA MET A 1 10.91 0.25 4.50
C MET A 1 11.60 1.13 3.50
N SER A 2 12.93 1.09 3.39
CA SER A 2 13.80 1.90 2.49
C SER A 2 13.45 1.96 0.99
N GLN A 3 12.40 1.28 0.56
CA GLN A 3 11.90 1.29 -0.83
C GLN A 3 10.75 2.29 -1.03
N PHE A 4 10.20 2.85 0.05
CA PHE A 4 9.12 3.84 -0.03
C PHE A 4 9.67 5.25 -0.20
N HIS A 5 8.82 6.18 -0.64
CA HIS A 5 9.15 7.59 -0.63
C HIS A 5 9.33 8.05 0.84
N PRO A 6 10.32 8.92 1.15
CA PRO A 6 10.61 9.33 2.52
C PRO A 6 9.40 9.84 3.33
N ILE A 7 8.45 10.52 2.69
CA ILE A 7 7.19 10.96 3.32
C ILE A 7 6.38 9.76 3.86
N ILE A 8 6.28 8.70 3.07
CA ILE A 8 5.55 7.49 3.46
C ILE A 8 6.29 6.75 4.56
N GLU A 9 7.63 6.70 4.49
CA GLU A 9 8.46 6.11 5.55
C GLU A 9 8.30 6.83 6.88
N GLN A 10 8.37 8.17 6.87
CA GLN A 10 8.20 9.00 8.06
C GLN A 10 6.80 8.85 8.67
N TRP A 11 5.77 8.87 7.83
CA TRP A 11 4.40 8.63 8.28
C TRP A 11 4.21 7.24 8.88
N PHE A 12 4.80 6.21 8.26
CA PHE A 12 4.68 4.84 8.77
C PHE A 12 5.39 4.71 10.12
N ALA A 13 6.61 5.23 10.23
CA ALA A 13 7.41 5.17 11.46
C ALA A 13 6.79 5.96 12.62
N SER A 14 6.04 7.04 12.34
CA SER A 14 5.33 7.78 13.39
C SER A 14 4.07 7.06 13.89
N ARG A 15 3.54 6.09 13.12
CA ARG A 15 2.26 5.42 13.42
C ARG A 15 2.41 3.98 13.89
N PHE A 16 3.46 3.28 13.47
CA PHE A 16 3.67 1.87 13.73
C PHE A 16 5.11 1.59 14.21
N PRO A 17 5.30 0.64 15.13
CA PRO A 17 6.64 0.32 15.64
C PRO A 17 7.53 -0.35 14.60
N ALA A 18 6.96 -1.20 13.74
CA ALA A 18 7.67 -1.88 12.66
C ALA A 18 6.68 -2.46 11.63
N PRO A 19 7.12 -2.71 10.38
CA PRO A 19 6.32 -3.46 9.41
C PRO A 19 5.98 -4.86 9.88
N THR A 20 4.78 -5.35 9.58
CA THR A 20 4.38 -6.75 9.83
C THR A 20 4.97 -7.69 8.77
N GLU A 21 4.88 -9.01 8.99
CA GLU A 21 5.35 -10.01 8.03
C GLU A 21 4.76 -9.86 6.62
N PRO A 22 3.42 -9.78 6.41
CA PRO A 22 2.88 -9.62 5.06
C PRO A 22 3.33 -8.31 4.40
N GLN A 23 3.62 -7.27 5.18
CA GLN A 23 4.16 -6.01 4.66
C GLN A 23 5.61 -6.19 4.18
N ARG A 24 6.47 -6.78 5.00
CA ARG A 24 7.88 -7.05 4.64
C ARG A 24 8.03 -7.93 3.40
N LEU A 25 7.18 -8.96 3.28
CA LEU A 25 7.21 -9.89 2.15
C LEU A 25 6.49 -9.35 0.91
N GLY A 26 5.35 -8.67 1.10
CA GLY A 26 4.51 -8.22 0.00
C GLY A 26 5.05 -6.98 -0.71
N TRP A 27 5.59 -6.00 0.02
CA TRP A 27 5.98 -4.72 -0.58
C TRP A 27 7.07 -4.83 -1.66
N PRO A 28 8.14 -5.63 -1.52
CA PRO A 28 9.13 -5.78 -2.60
C PRO A 28 8.50 -6.31 -3.89
N ALA A 29 7.68 -7.36 -3.80
CA ALA A 29 7.00 -7.96 -4.96
C ALA A 29 6.03 -6.97 -5.63
N ILE A 30 5.22 -6.26 -4.83
CA ILE A 30 4.30 -5.23 -5.37
C ILE A 30 5.08 -4.09 -6.04
N ALA A 31 6.21 -3.66 -5.45
CA ALA A 31 7.03 -2.59 -6.01
C ALA A 31 7.68 -2.98 -7.35
N ASN A 32 7.99 -4.26 -7.54
CA ASN A 32 8.47 -4.81 -8.82
C ASN A 32 7.37 -4.93 -9.89
N GLY A 33 6.11 -4.61 -9.55
CA GLY A 33 4.98 -4.71 -10.48
C GLY A 33 4.43 -6.11 -10.63
N GLU A 34 4.75 -7.02 -9.72
CA GLU A 34 4.27 -8.40 -9.75
C GLU A 34 2.80 -8.50 -9.29
N HIS A 35 2.10 -9.55 -9.75
CA HIS A 35 0.82 -9.94 -9.18
C HIS A 35 1.05 -10.68 -7.86
N VAL A 36 0.49 -10.17 -6.76
CA VAL A 36 0.76 -10.68 -5.40
C VAL A 36 -0.51 -11.18 -4.74
N LEU A 37 -0.47 -12.41 -4.23
CA LEU A 37 -1.48 -12.98 -3.32
C LEU A 37 -0.93 -12.98 -1.89
N ILE A 38 -1.62 -12.29 -0.98
CA ILE A 38 -1.24 -12.25 0.44
C ILE A 38 -2.20 -13.12 1.25
N ALA A 39 -1.73 -14.31 1.64
CA ALA A 39 -2.42 -15.20 2.56
C ALA A 39 -1.85 -15.03 3.98
N ALA A 40 -2.56 -14.29 4.84
CA ALA A 40 -2.18 -14.07 6.24
C ALA A 40 -3.44 -13.94 7.13
N PRO A 41 -3.33 -14.15 8.46
CA PRO A 41 -4.44 -14.00 9.38
C PRO A 41 -5.11 -12.61 9.33
N THR A 42 -6.36 -12.52 9.81
CA THR A 42 -7.03 -11.23 10.03
C THR A 42 -6.24 -10.40 11.06
N GLY A 43 -6.21 -9.09 10.89
CA GLY A 43 -5.43 -8.20 11.75
C GLY A 43 -3.92 -8.13 11.43
N SER A 44 -3.39 -8.96 10.52
CA SER A 44 -1.94 -8.95 10.19
C SER A 44 -1.48 -7.77 9.31
N GLY A 45 -2.38 -6.85 8.95
CA GLY A 45 -2.03 -5.65 8.18
C GLY A 45 -2.01 -5.81 6.65
N LYS A 46 -2.68 -6.84 6.10
CA LYS A 46 -2.77 -7.10 4.64
C LYS A 46 -3.29 -5.91 3.84
N THR A 47 -4.30 -5.22 4.36
CA THR A 47 -4.88 -4.03 3.73
C THR A 47 -3.83 -2.95 3.56
N LEU A 48 -3.10 -2.63 4.63
CA LEU A 48 -2.02 -1.65 4.58
C LEU A 48 -0.87 -2.11 3.67
N THR A 49 -0.59 -3.42 3.56
CA THR A 49 0.38 -3.92 2.59
C THR A 49 0.03 -3.49 1.17
N ALA A 50 -1.21 -3.73 0.73
CA ALA A 50 -1.65 -3.40 -0.62
C ALA A 50 -1.79 -1.88 -0.83
N PHE A 51 -2.49 -1.19 0.07
CA PHE A 51 -2.81 0.23 -0.10
C PHE A 51 -1.58 1.13 0.01
N LEU A 52 -0.64 0.85 0.91
CA LEU A 52 0.53 1.72 1.07
C LEU A 52 1.43 1.70 -0.18
N ALA A 53 1.57 0.54 -0.82
CA ALA A 53 2.29 0.41 -2.10
C ALA A 53 1.63 1.22 -3.23
N VAL A 54 0.30 1.23 -3.27
CA VAL A 54 -0.46 2.03 -4.22
C VAL A 54 -0.31 3.53 -3.97
N ILE A 55 -0.43 3.96 -2.72
CA ILE A 55 -0.28 5.38 -2.33
C ILE A 55 1.13 5.88 -2.69
N ASP A 56 2.16 5.09 -2.39
CA ASP A 56 3.54 5.44 -2.75
C ASP A 56 3.72 5.63 -4.26
N ARG A 57 3.15 4.72 -5.06
CA ARG A 57 3.20 4.83 -6.52
C ARG A 57 2.50 6.09 -7.02
N LEU A 58 1.34 6.44 -6.45
CA LEU A 58 0.62 7.67 -6.81
C LEU A 58 1.39 8.93 -6.39
N LEU A 59 1.97 8.94 -5.20
CA LEU A 59 2.81 10.03 -4.72
C LEU A 59 4.03 10.25 -5.62
N ARG A 60 4.77 9.19 -5.93
CA ARG A 60 5.95 9.28 -6.83
C ARG A 60 5.55 9.77 -8.23
N ARG A 61 4.36 9.42 -8.71
CA ARG A 61 3.83 9.95 -9.97
C ARG A 61 3.47 11.43 -9.85
N SER A 62 2.78 11.84 -8.80
CA SER A 62 2.37 13.25 -8.61
C SER A 62 3.55 14.21 -8.46
N LEU A 63 4.70 13.71 -7.99
CA LEU A 63 5.93 14.49 -7.90
C LEU A 63 6.61 14.72 -9.26
N ARG A 64 6.33 13.88 -10.26
CA ARG A 64 6.90 14.02 -11.62
C ARG A 64 5.97 14.76 -12.57
N GLU A 65 4.67 14.60 -12.40
CA GLU A 65 3.66 15.17 -13.28
C GLU A 65 2.36 15.46 -12.50
N LYS A 66 1.57 16.41 -13.00
CA LYS A 66 0.21 16.61 -12.47
C LYS A 66 -0.62 15.36 -12.76
N LEU A 67 -1.17 14.74 -11.71
CA LEU A 67 -2.15 13.67 -11.88
C LEU A 67 -3.43 14.26 -12.47
N GLY A 68 -3.74 13.92 -13.72
CA GLY A 68 -5.03 14.27 -14.32
C GLY A 68 -6.19 13.52 -13.66
N ASP A 69 -7.40 14.03 -13.82
CA ASP A 69 -8.60 13.41 -13.27
C ASP A 69 -8.82 12.02 -13.85
N GLY A 70 -9.20 11.06 -13.00
CA GLY A 70 -9.56 9.71 -13.43
C GLY A 70 -9.14 8.61 -12.46
N ILE A 71 -9.77 7.45 -12.59
CA ILE A 71 -9.55 6.29 -11.72
C ILE A 71 -8.14 5.73 -11.97
N ARG A 72 -7.39 5.48 -10.90
CA ARG A 72 -6.04 4.87 -10.96
C ARG A 72 -5.94 3.54 -10.22
N VAL A 73 -6.91 3.24 -9.37
CA VAL A 73 -6.92 2.10 -8.45
C VAL A 73 -8.35 1.62 -8.32
N VAL A 74 -8.56 0.31 -8.41
CA VAL A 74 -9.86 -0.32 -8.14
C VAL A 74 -9.66 -1.27 -6.98
N TYR A 75 -10.33 -0.99 -5.86
CA TYR A 75 -10.43 -1.88 -4.72
C TYR A 75 -11.77 -2.62 -4.79
N VAL A 76 -11.72 -3.95 -4.72
CA VAL A 76 -12.91 -4.81 -4.75
C VAL A 76 -12.99 -5.54 -3.42
N SER A 77 -14.07 -5.30 -2.68
CA SER A 77 -14.41 -6.03 -1.47
C SER A 77 -15.67 -6.87 -1.71
N PRO A 78 -15.74 -8.10 -1.17
CA PRO A 78 -16.95 -8.92 -1.26
C PRO A 78 -18.09 -8.41 -0.37
N LEU A 79 -17.83 -7.51 0.59
CA LEU A 79 -18.84 -6.96 1.49
C LEU A 79 -18.80 -5.42 1.51
N ARG A 80 -19.98 -4.80 1.52
CA ARG A 80 -20.11 -3.33 1.61
C ARG A 80 -19.53 -2.75 2.90
N ALA A 81 -19.67 -3.45 4.03
CA ALA A 81 -19.19 -2.96 5.33
C ALA A 81 -17.66 -2.73 5.32
N LEU A 82 -16.91 -3.60 4.63
CA LEU A 82 -15.45 -3.52 4.51
C LEU A 82 -14.97 -2.39 3.59
N SER A 83 -15.85 -1.76 2.82
CA SER A 83 -15.47 -0.64 1.93
C SER A 83 -15.46 0.72 2.63
N ASN A 84 -16.11 0.84 3.79
CA ASN A 84 -16.26 2.10 4.53
C ASN A 84 -15.41 2.18 5.82
N ASP A 85 -14.73 1.09 6.18
CA ASP A 85 -13.79 1.00 7.32
C ASP A 85 -12.38 1.45 6.92
#